data_AF-A0A5N6J8A7-F1
#
_entry.id   AF-A0A5N6J8A7-F1
#
_cell.length_a   1.000
_cell.length_b   1.000
_cell.length_c   1.000
_cell.angle_alpha   90.00
_cell.angle_beta   90.00
_cell.angle_gamma   90.00
#
_symmetry.space_group_name_H-M   'P 1'
#
loop_
_entity.id
_entity.type
_entity.pdbx_description
1 polymer ?
#
loop_
_entity_poly.entity_id
_entity_poly.type
_entity_poly.pdbx_seq_one_letter_code
_entity_poly.pdbx_strand_id
1 'polypeptide(L)'
;MAAQRPLYAVDTFVLSTKNTDTQLSVFVSDKLFKIDLFATNFKSSPALLAEYLRQIQRQDPEFIPDPVDDEWGDPLEEISEWILQPFLPIFRKVAPLDTSRKYTLDDCFFAEEFSYTVQVVEETLVPVYLGKGLKLQYIGACLPSLKHLDYSMFPVYRPSDVQVPIDPDSTALPGKPRKVFIPGRSNPSFLKLVYTGHTTSVLKELIAYSKIHMAKLDNTVRTCRLDGLVQDGHGHVMGLLLSYINRLGSTLECFHPKYDGSRQKWFDQIAHTLKQLHTHNIIWGDAKAANVLIDPNGDAYLIDFGGSYTKGWVPKELADTIDGDLHGLENIRRFLLE
;
A
#
# COMPACT_ATOMS: atom_id res chain seq x y z
N MET A 1 -12.48 17.62 21.11
CA MET A 1 -12.40 18.63 20.02
C MET A 1 -11.96 17.88 18.77
N ALA A 2 -12.64 18.03 17.63
CA ALA A 2 -12.21 17.35 16.41
C ALA A 2 -10.80 17.86 16.05
N ALA A 3 -9.82 16.96 15.96
CA ALA A 3 -8.48 17.31 15.50
C ALA A 3 -8.62 17.93 14.10
N GLN A 4 -8.05 19.13 13.91
CA GLN A 4 -8.06 19.77 12.61
C GLN A 4 -7.25 18.90 11.65
N ARG A 5 -7.86 18.45 10.54
CA ARG A 5 -7.18 17.59 9.56
C ARG A 5 -5.90 18.29 9.05
N PRO A 6 -4.80 17.54 8.83
CA PRO A 6 -3.56 18.12 8.34
C PRO A 6 -3.77 18.74 6.95
N LEU A 7 -2.96 19.75 6.62
CA LEU A 7 -2.96 20.40 5.29
C LEU A 7 -2.34 19.52 4.19
N TYR A 8 -1.89 18.32 4.55
CA TYR A 8 -1.17 17.40 3.70
C TYR A 8 -1.68 15.97 3.88
N ALA A 9 -1.41 15.13 2.90
CA ALA A 9 -1.54 13.68 2.99
C ALA A 9 -0.18 13.03 2.81
N VAL A 10 0.25 12.20 3.77
CA VAL A 10 1.50 11.46 3.66
C VAL A 10 1.39 10.40 2.55
N ASP A 11 2.37 10.33 1.66
CA ASP A 11 2.47 9.34 0.59
C ASP A 11 3.44 8.21 0.96
N THR A 12 4.73 8.54 1.01
CA THR A 12 5.80 7.57 1.28
C THR A 12 6.80 8.16 2.26
N PHE A 13 7.28 7.30 3.15
CA PHE A 13 8.50 7.52 3.90
C PHE A 13 9.47 6.38 3.57
N VAL A 14 10.66 6.73 3.10
CA VAL A 14 11.68 5.77 2.65
C VAL A 14 12.95 5.98 3.43
N LEU A 15 13.47 4.92 4.04
CA LEU A 15 14.77 4.89 4.69
C LEU A 15 15.82 4.33 3.73
N SER A 16 16.98 4.98 3.65
CA SER A 16 18.12 4.50 2.89
C SER A 16 18.65 3.18 3.48
N THR A 17 19.04 2.24 2.60
CA THR A 17 19.65 0.97 3.01
C THR A 17 21.15 1.10 3.32
N LYS A 18 21.74 2.27 3.09
CA LYS A 18 23.20 2.49 3.21
C LYS A 18 23.57 3.39 4.38
N ASN A 19 22.64 4.22 4.83
CA ASN A 19 22.85 5.22 5.86
C ASN A 19 21.50 5.61 6.49
N THR A 20 21.52 6.60 7.36
CA THR A 20 20.33 7.11 8.05
C THR A 20 19.62 8.22 7.26
N ASP A 21 19.88 8.38 5.96
CA ASP A 21 19.16 9.37 5.16
C ASP A 21 17.75 8.86 4.85
N THR A 22 16.78 9.76 4.83
CA THR A 22 15.38 9.43 4.60
C THR A 22 14.75 10.35 3.57
N GLN A 23 13.64 9.91 2.99
CA GLN A 23 12.85 10.68 2.05
C GLN A 23 11.37 10.60 2.45
N LEU A 24 10.78 11.77 2.68
CA LEU A 24 9.36 11.93 2.96
C LEU A 24 8.69 12.56 1.74
N SER A 25 7.61 11.96 1.26
CA SER A 25 6.77 12.52 0.21
C SER A 25 5.37 12.77 0.76
N VAL A 26 4.84 13.97 0.53
CA VAL A 26 3.49 14.37 0.95
C VAL A 26 2.77 15.11 -0.17
N PHE A 27 1.47 14.89 -0.28
CA PHE A 27 0.60 15.71 -1.11
C PHE A 27 0.09 16.91 -0.32
N VAL A 28 0.06 18.07 -0.96
CA VAL A 28 -0.62 19.29 -0.48
C VAL A 28 -1.48 19.77 -1.63
N SER A 29 -2.81 19.81 -1.44
CA SER A 29 -3.74 19.94 -2.56
C SER A 29 -3.46 18.86 -3.62
N ASP A 30 -3.21 19.22 -4.87
CA ASP A 30 -2.85 18.33 -5.97
C ASP A 30 -1.34 18.34 -6.31
N LYS A 31 -0.50 18.84 -5.41
CA LYS A 31 0.95 18.99 -5.59
C LYS A 31 1.72 18.02 -4.71
N LEU A 32 2.80 17.46 -5.24
CA LEU A 32 3.68 16.55 -4.51
C LEU A 32 4.89 17.31 -3.96
N PHE A 33 5.12 17.21 -2.66
CA PHE A 33 6.30 17.72 -1.98
C PHE A 33 7.20 16.55 -1.62
N LYS A 34 8.42 16.54 -2.17
CA LYS A 34 9.43 15.53 -1.93
C LYS A 34 10.53 16.13 -1.06
N ILE A 35 10.76 15.56 0.11
CA ILE A 35 11.62 16.11 1.14
C ILE A 35 12.72 15.09 1.46
N ASP A 36 13.94 15.40 1.03
CA ASP A 36 15.14 14.62 1.32
C ASP A 36 15.75 15.07 2.65
N LEU A 37 15.87 14.16 3.60
CA LEU A 37 16.44 14.39 4.92
C LEU A 37 17.80 13.70 4.99
N PHE A 38 18.85 14.51 5.01
CA PHE A 38 20.23 14.03 5.13
C PHE A 38 20.70 14.16 6.56
N ALA A 39 21.20 13.07 7.16
CA ALA A 39 21.71 13.10 8.54
C ALA A 39 22.83 14.14 8.72
N THR A 40 23.59 14.41 7.66
CA THR A 40 24.63 15.44 7.63
C THR A 40 24.09 16.85 7.88
N ASN A 41 22.85 17.14 7.49
CA ASN A 41 22.24 18.46 7.64
C ASN A 41 21.81 18.76 9.08
N PHE A 42 21.77 17.75 9.94
CA PHE A 42 21.44 17.88 11.36
C PHE A 42 22.71 17.98 12.24
N LYS A 43 23.91 17.72 11.70
CA LYS A 43 25.16 17.65 12.49
C LYS A 43 25.51 18.92 13.26
N SER A 44 25.01 20.08 12.83
CA SER A 44 25.22 21.35 13.52
C SER A 44 24.47 21.45 14.85
N SER A 45 23.43 20.65 15.07
CA SER A 45 22.68 20.55 16.33
C SER A 45 22.67 19.11 16.86
N PRO A 46 23.44 18.80 17.90
CA PRO A 46 23.44 17.47 18.52
C PRO A 46 22.05 17.04 19.00
N ALA A 47 21.22 17.98 19.48
CA ALA A 47 19.88 17.70 19.96
C ALA A 47 18.93 17.28 18.82
N LEU A 48 18.89 18.04 17.73
CA LEU A 48 18.03 17.72 16.58
C LEU A 48 18.52 16.48 15.82
N LEU A 49 19.83 16.23 15.77
CA LEU A 49 20.36 14.99 15.22
C LEU A 49 19.94 13.78 16.06
N ALA A 50 20.00 13.88 17.40
CA ALA A 50 19.55 12.82 18.28
C ALA A 50 18.05 12.53 18.10
N GLU A 51 17.23 13.58 17.99
CA GLU A 51 15.79 13.43 17.72
C GLU A 51 15.52 12.78 16.36
N TYR A 52 16.21 13.21 15.30
CA TYR A 52 16.10 12.59 13.97
C TYR A 52 16.41 11.10 14.00
N LEU A 53 17.52 10.71 14.64
CA LEU A 53 17.93 9.31 14.74
C LEU A 53 16.96 8.49 15.60
N ARG A 54 16.42 9.07 16.67
CA ARG A 54 15.36 8.44 17.50
C ARG A 54 14.12 8.15 16.67
N GLN A 55 13.66 9.11 15.88
CA GLN A 55 12.48 8.96 15.03
C GLN A 55 12.70 7.89 13.94
N ILE A 56 13.90 7.79 13.36
CA ILE A 56 14.26 6.73 12.40
C ILE A 56 14.22 5.36 13.07
N GLN A 57 14.81 5.23 14.26
CA GLN A 57 14.87 3.96 14.97
C GLN A 57 13.45 3.42 15.25
N ARG A 58 12.50 4.31 15.53
CA ARG A 58 11.09 3.97 15.74
C ARG A 58 10.35 3.50 14.49
N GLN A 59 10.90 3.71 13.29
CA GLN A 59 10.35 3.15 12.05
C GLN A 59 10.76 1.69 11.81
N ASP A 60 11.70 1.16 12.60
CA ASP A 60 12.11 -0.24 12.49
C ASP A 60 10.95 -1.15 12.93
N PRO A 61 10.48 -2.09 12.07
CA PRO A 61 9.46 -3.06 12.46
C PRO A 61 9.81 -3.91 13.67
N GLU A 62 11.10 -4.06 14.00
CA GLU A 62 11.58 -4.78 15.18
C GLU A 62 11.76 -3.87 16.42
N PHE A 63 11.44 -2.57 16.32
CA PHE A 63 11.51 -1.66 17.45
C PHE A 63 10.47 -2.05 18.51
N ILE A 64 10.95 -2.44 19.69
CA ILE A 64 10.13 -2.70 20.86
C ILE A 64 10.18 -1.44 21.74
N PRO A 65 9.07 -0.71 21.91
CA PRO A 65 9.03 0.44 22.81
C PRO A 65 9.25 0.00 24.26
N ASP A 66 9.84 0.88 25.08
CA ASP A 66 9.97 0.63 26.51
C ASP A 66 8.56 0.55 27.15
N PRO A 67 8.32 -0.42 28.05
CA PRO A 67 6.98 -0.73 28.58
C PRO A 67 6.41 0.31 29.55
N VAL A 68 7.01 1.51 29.63
CA VAL A 68 6.67 2.56 30.60
C VAL A 68 5.90 3.72 29.95
N ASP A 69 5.82 3.78 28.62
CA ASP A 69 5.15 4.85 27.88
C ASP A 69 3.89 4.32 27.17
N ASP A 70 2.72 4.55 27.78
CA ASP A 70 1.40 4.12 27.29
C ASP A 70 0.80 5.06 26.21
N GLU A 71 1.56 6.05 25.72
CA GLU A 71 1.08 7.11 24.79
C GLU A 71 1.92 7.22 23.49
N TRP A 72 2.21 6.11 22.81
CA TRP A 72 2.86 6.20 21.50
C TRP A 72 1.83 6.46 20.39
N GLY A 73 2.00 7.56 19.65
CA GLY A 73 1.31 7.82 18.38
C GLY A 73 1.87 6.95 17.26
N ASP A 74 1.25 7.01 16.07
CA ASP A 74 1.81 6.37 14.88
C ASP A 74 3.21 6.94 14.61
N PRO A 75 4.30 6.13 14.62
CA PRO A 75 5.66 6.62 14.40
C PRO A 75 5.81 7.42 13.10
N LEU A 76 5.05 7.08 12.06
CA LEU A 76 5.06 7.80 10.79
C LEU A 76 4.37 9.15 10.91
N GLU A 77 3.28 9.24 11.68
CA GLU A 77 2.58 10.50 11.94
C GLU A 77 3.48 11.44 12.75
N GLU A 78 4.13 10.95 13.80
CA GLU A 78 5.01 11.76 14.65
C GLU A 78 6.20 12.38 13.89
N ILE A 79 6.94 11.58 13.12
CA ILE A 79 8.05 12.12 12.33
C ILE A 79 7.56 13.08 11.25
N SER A 80 6.39 12.81 10.65
CA SER A 80 5.80 13.69 9.65
C SER A 80 5.42 15.03 10.28
N GLU A 81 4.72 15.03 11.41
CA GLU A 81 4.36 16.26 12.12
C GLU A 81 5.59 17.09 12.47
N TRP A 82 6.62 16.45 13.04
CA TRP A 82 7.85 17.12 13.43
C TRP A 82 8.60 17.75 12.24
N ILE A 83 8.83 16.99 11.17
CA ILE A 83 9.54 17.47 9.97
C ILE A 83 8.74 18.51 9.20
N LEU A 84 7.41 18.41 9.19
CA LEU A 84 6.54 19.26 8.37
C LEU A 84 6.09 20.55 9.06
N GLN A 85 6.30 20.71 10.38
CA GLN A 85 6.04 21.98 11.08
C GLN A 85 6.56 23.22 10.33
N PRO A 86 7.84 23.29 9.93
CA PRO A 86 8.36 24.48 9.24
C PRO A 86 7.86 24.60 7.79
N PHE A 87 7.23 23.57 7.22
CA PHE A 87 6.62 23.61 5.90
C PHE A 87 5.19 24.17 5.91
N LEU A 88 4.51 24.23 7.05
CA LEU A 88 3.12 24.74 7.12
C LEU A 88 2.92 26.13 6.49
N PRO A 89 3.82 27.12 6.66
CA PRO A 89 3.71 28.41 5.97
C PRO A 89 3.86 28.32 4.45
N ILE A 90 4.60 27.32 3.95
CA ILE A 90 4.76 27.04 2.51
C ILE A 90 3.47 26.39 1.99
N PHE A 91 2.95 25.39 2.71
CA PHE A 91 1.73 24.66 2.33
C PHE A 91 0.50 25.57 2.24
N ARG A 92 0.37 26.53 3.16
CA ARG A 92 -0.73 27.52 3.13
C ARG A 92 -0.73 28.43 1.90
N LYS A 93 0.38 28.52 1.16
CA LYS A 93 0.47 29.30 -0.09
C LYS A 93 0.00 28.50 -1.31
N VAL A 94 -0.14 27.18 -1.19
CA VAL A 94 -0.67 26.34 -2.27
C VAL A 94 -2.19 26.55 -2.35
N ALA A 95 -2.71 26.63 -3.57
CA ALA A 95 -4.14 26.75 -3.78
C ALA A 95 -4.88 25.54 -3.17
N PRO A 96 -5.99 25.76 -2.43
CA PRO A 96 -6.76 24.65 -1.86
C PRO A 96 -7.19 23.63 -2.92
N LEU A 97 -7.37 22.38 -2.48
CA LEU A 97 -7.86 21.31 -3.35
C LEU A 97 -9.25 21.67 -3.89
N ASP A 98 -9.43 21.60 -5.21
CA ASP A 98 -10.73 21.82 -5.84
C ASP A 98 -11.56 20.54 -5.76
N THR A 99 -12.35 20.40 -4.70
CA THR A 99 -13.21 19.22 -4.48
C THR A 99 -14.33 19.06 -5.50
N SER A 100 -14.58 20.07 -6.35
CA SER A 100 -15.54 19.97 -7.46
C SER A 100 -14.94 19.31 -8.71
N ARG A 101 -13.61 19.29 -8.82
CA ARG A 101 -12.88 18.69 -9.93
C ARG A 101 -12.90 17.15 -9.83
N LYS A 102 -13.00 16.49 -10.98
CA LYS A 102 -12.78 15.04 -11.10
C LYS A 102 -11.29 14.77 -11.25
N TYR A 103 -10.71 14.16 -10.23
CA TYR A 103 -9.32 13.72 -10.24
C TYR A 103 -9.19 12.27 -10.74
N THR A 104 -8.04 11.99 -11.33
CA THR A 104 -7.69 10.70 -11.93
C THR A 104 -6.37 10.20 -11.37
N LEU A 105 -5.99 8.96 -11.72
CA LEU A 105 -4.64 8.48 -11.38
C LEU A 105 -3.55 9.29 -12.09
N ASP A 106 -3.86 9.97 -13.18
CA ASP A 106 -2.91 10.87 -13.84
C ASP A 106 -2.51 12.02 -12.90
N ASP A 107 -3.48 12.59 -12.18
CA ASP A 107 -3.26 13.66 -11.21
C ASP A 107 -2.43 13.21 -10.01
N CYS A 108 -2.60 11.96 -9.56
CA CYS A 108 -1.81 11.40 -8.47
C CYS A 108 -0.41 10.98 -8.92
N PHE A 109 -0.31 10.30 -10.07
CA PHE A 109 0.96 9.79 -10.53
C PHE A 109 1.81 10.92 -11.08
N PHE A 110 1.29 11.80 -11.92
CA PHE A 110 2.06 12.86 -12.60
C PHE A 110 1.87 14.24 -11.96
N ALA A 111 1.59 14.27 -10.66
CA ALA A 111 1.52 15.50 -9.87
C ALA A 111 2.78 16.36 -10.05
N GLU A 112 2.60 17.67 -10.06
CA GLU A 112 3.72 18.61 -10.10
C GLU A 112 4.53 18.48 -8.80
N GLU A 113 5.83 18.21 -8.94
CA GLU A 113 6.74 17.91 -7.83
C GLU A 113 7.59 19.12 -7.44
N PHE A 114 7.63 19.40 -6.13
CA PHE A 114 8.53 20.36 -5.52
C PHE A 114 9.51 19.62 -4.61
N SER A 115 10.80 19.71 -4.93
CA SER A 115 11.87 19.04 -4.17
C SER A 115 12.43 19.98 -3.11
N TYR A 116 12.58 19.47 -1.90
CA TYR A 116 13.10 20.18 -0.74
C TYR A 116 14.10 19.31 0.01
N THR A 117 14.95 19.95 0.81
CA THR A 117 15.65 19.32 1.92
C THR A 117 15.41 20.13 3.19
N VAL A 118 15.85 19.61 4.33
CA VAL A 118 15.82 20.32 5.62
C VAL A 118 17.25 20.57 6.07
N GLN A 119 17.51 21.79 6.54
CA GLN A 119 18.76 22.18 7.18
C GLN A 119 18.50 22.68 8.59
N VAL A 120 19.52 22.58 9.45
CA VAL A 120 19.48 23.19 10.78
C VAL A 120 20.17 24.54 10.76
N VAL A 121 19.42 25.59 11.10
CA VAL A 121 19.92 26.97 11.28
C VAL A 121 19.51 27.43 12.66
N GLU A 122 20.47 27.82 13.49
CA GLU A 122 20.22 28.34 14.85
C GLU A 122 19.29 27.45 15.69
N GLU A 123 19.56 26.14 15.75
CA GLU A 123 18.74 25.13 16.47
C GLU A 123 17.30 24.99 15.96
N THR A 124 17.01 25.40 14.72
CA THR A 124 15.70 25.26 14.10
C THR A 124 15.75 24.55 12.74
N LEU A 125 14.69 23.81 12.42
CA LEU A 125 14.53 23.16 11.12
C LEU A 125 14.09 24.17 10.06
N VAL A 126 14.85 24.28 8.98
CA VAL A 126 14.60 25.20 7.88
C VAL A 126 14.47 24.44 6.56
N PRO A 127 13.31 24.53 5.87
CA PRO A 127 13.10 23.99 4.55
C PRO A 127 13.94 24.73 3.51
N VAL A 128 14.66 23.98 2.68
CA VAL A 128 15.48 24.50 1.59
C VAL A 128 14.93 23.97 0.28
N TYR A 129 14.48 24.87 -0.59
CA TYR A 129 13.94 24.51 -1.91
C TYR A 129 15.08 24.12 -2.86
N LEU A 130 14.95 22.94 -3.46
CA LEU A 130 15.94 22.39 -4.40
C LEU A 130 15.54 22.58 -5.86
N GLY A 131 14.28 22.93 -6.13
CA GLY A 131 13.75 23.13 -7.48
C GLY A 131 12.51 22.29 -7.76
N LYS A 132 12.06 22.34 -9.01
CA LYS A 132 11.05 21.40 -9.51
C LYS A 132 11.74 20.08 -9.83
N GLY A 133 11.22 18.99 -9.29
CA GLY A 133 11.78 17.66 -9.52
C GLY A 133 11.63 17.21 -10.98
N LEU A 134 12.62 16.51 -11.50
CA LEU A 134 12.44 15.65 -12.67
C LEU A 134 11.95 14.30 -12.15
N LYS A 135 10.69 13.99 -12.44
CA LYS A 135 9.97 12.83 -11.91
C LYS A 135 10.77 11.53 -12.06
N LEU A 136 11.03 10.86 -10.94
CA LEU A 136 11.30 9.43 -10.85
C LEU A 136 10.42 8.88 -9.72
N GLN A 137 9.10 8.96 -9.89
CA GLN A 137 8.26 8.02 -9.15
C GLN A 137 8.61 6.64 -9.69
N TYR A 138 9.04 5.77 -8.78
CA TYR A 138 9.30 4.36 -9.04
C TYR A 138 8.01 3.57 -9.30
N ILE A 139 6.99 4.18 -9.92
CA ILE A 139 5.72 3.54 -10.27
C ILE A 139 5.80 3.10 -11.73
N GLY A 140 5.42 1.86 -11.99
CA GLY A 140 5.54 1.25 -13.29
C GLY A 140 6.60 0.15 -13.31
N ALA A 141 6.25 -1.01 -13.83
CA ALA A 141 7.20 -2.05 -14.18
C ALA A 141 7.03 -2.44 -15.65
N CYS A 142 8.16 -2.60 -16.35
CA CYS A 142 8.16 -3.27 -17.65
C CYS A 142 8.07 -4.78 -17.39
N LEU A 143 6.98 -5.39 -17.82
CA LEU A 143 6.79 -6.83 -17.71
C LEU A 143 7.46 -7.52 -18.91
N PRO A 144 8.25 -8.58 -18.70
CA PRO A 144 8.83 -9.34 -19.79
C PRO A 144 7.72 -9.96 -20.64
N SER A 145 7.91 -9.95 -21.95
CA SER A 145 7.06 -10.73 -22.86
C SER A 145 7.26 -12.21 -22.57
N LEU A 146 6.27 -12.83 -21.93
CA LEU A 146 6.26 -14.26 -21.66
C LEU A 146 5.41 -14.95 -22.74
N LYS A 147 6.03 -15.87 -23.49
CA LYS A 147 5.37 -16.66 -24.55
C LYS A 147 4.14 -17.46 -24.08
N HIS A 148 3.95 -17.59 -22.76
CA HIS A 148 2.91 -18.42 -22.14
C HIS A 148 1.96 -17.65 -21.22
N LEU A 149 2.09 -16.32 -21.13
CA LEU A 149 1.19 -15.51 -20.33
C LEU A 149 0.42 -14.53 -21.22
N ASP A 150 -0.81 -14.92 -21.55
CA ASP A 150 -1.75 -14.05 -22.23
C ASP A 150 -2.65 -13.36 -21.21
N TYR A 151 -2.26 -12.15 -20.79
CA TYR A 151 -3.12 -11.26 -19.99
C TYR A 151 -3.85 -10.23 -20.88
N SER A 152 -3.86 -10.38 -22.20
CA SER A 152 -4.57 -9.48 -23.12
C SER A 152 -6.09 -9.55 -22.99
N MET A 153 -6.60 -10.62 -22.36
CA MET A 153 -7.99 -10.79 -21.95
C MET A 153 -8.47 -9.73 -20.95
N PHE A 154 -7.56 -9.09 -20.21
CA PHE A 154 -7.90 -8.04 -19.26
C PHE A 154 -7.83 -6.66 -19.91
N PRO A 155 -8.81 -5.77 -19.66
CA PRO A 155 -8.78 -4.43 -20.19
C PRO A 155 -7.59 -3.64 -19.62
N VAL A 156 -6.99 -2.81 -20.46
CA VAL A 156 -5.92 -1.88 -20.10
C VAL A 156 -6.49 -0.46 -20.11
N TYR A 157 -6.24 0.27 -19.03
CA TYR A 157 -6.67 1.65 -18.83
C TYR A 157 -5.46 2.57 -18.73
N ARG A 158 -5.60 3.79 -19.22
CA ARG A 158 -4.63 4.86 -18.92
C ARG A 158 -4.89 5.40 -17.52
N PRO A 159 -3.89 5.98 -16.84
CA PRO A 159 -4.10 6.65 -15.55
C PRO A 159 -5.20 7.71 -15.61
N SER A 160 -5.33 8.43 -16.74
CA SER A 160 -6.36 9.43 -16.98
C SER A 160 -7.78 8.85 -17.12
N ASP A 161 -7.92 7.56 -17.39
CA ASP A 161 -9.22 6.89 -17.51
C ASP A 161 -9.78 6.45 -16.14
N VAL A 162 -8.95 6.46 -15.09
CA VAL A 162 -9.28 5.89 -13.78
C VAL A 162 -9.43 7.00 -12.75
N GLN A 163 -10.65 7.16 -12.21
CA GLN A 163 -11.00 8.23 -11.28
C GLN A 163 -10.59 7.89 -9.84
N VAL A 164 -10.09 8.90 -9.14
CA VAL A 164 -9.73 8.83 -7.72
C VAL A 164 -10.82 9.54 -6.90
N PRO A 165 -11.45 8.86 -5.93
CA PRO A 165 -12.44 9.50 -5.07
C PRO A 165 -11.78 10.49 -4.12
N ILE A 166 -12.38 11.67 -3.99
CA ILE A 166 -11.98 12.71 -3.05
C ILE A 166 -13.09 12.85 -2.00
N ASP A 167 -12.73 12.77 -0.72
CA ASP A 167 -13.65 13.08 0.38
C ASP A 167 -13.88 14.61 0.37
N PRO A 168 -15.14 15.10 0.52
CA PRO A 168 -15.41 16.53 0.66
C PRO A 168 -14.52 17.26 1.68
N ASP A 169 -14.08 16.54 2.71
CA ASP A 169 -13.22 17.06 3.77
C ASP A 169 -11.71 16.81 3.51
N SER A 170 -11.31 16.37 2.31
CA SER A 170 -9.91 16.18 1.92
C SER A 170 -9.22 17.52 1.62
N THR A 171 -8.04 17.72 2.20
CA THR A 171 -7.16 18.88 1.95
C THR A 171 -6.14 18.64 0.85
N ALA A 172 -5.90 17.37 0.50
CA ALA A 172 -4.92 16.95 -0.50
C ALA A 172 -5.36 15.65 -1.20
N LEU A 173 -4.78 15.38 -2.37
CA LEU A 173 -4.90 14.08 -3.05
C LEU A 173 -4.30 12.97 -2.19
N PRO A 174 -4.85 11.74 -2.26
CA PRO A 174 -4.28 10.62 -1.53
C PRO A 174 -2.91 10.27 -2.09
N GLY A 175 -1.91 10.12 -1.22
CA GLY A 175 -0.58 9.66 -1.64
C GLY A 175 -0.61 8.30 -2.33
N LYS A 176 -1.33 7.35 -1.72
CA LYS A 176 -1.53 6.01 -2.28
C LYS A 176 -3.01 5.75 -2.53
N PRO A 177 -3.56 6.11 -3.71
CA PRO A 177 -4.93 5.81 -4.04
C PRO A 177 -5.14 4.29 -4.06
N ARG A 178 -6.02 3.78 -3.18
CA ARG A 178 -6.34 2.35 -3.10
C ARG A 178 -7.71 2.00 -3.64
N LYS A 179 -8.68 2.91 -3.53
CA LYS A 179 -10.03 2.75 -4.07
C LYS A 179 -10.16 3.67 -5.27
N VAL A 180 -10.53 3.13 -6.41
CA VAL A 180 -10.67 3.88 -7.67
C VAL A 180 -11.94 3.50 -8.41
N PHE A 181 -12.36 4.36 -9.34
CA PHE A 181 -13.56 4.18 -10.13
C PHE A 181 -13.22 4.20 -11.62
N ILE A 182 -13.73 3.20 -12.34
CA ILE A 182 -13.61 3.11 -13.79
C ILE A 182 -14.94 3.59 -14.39
N PRO A 183 -14.95 4.62 -15.25
CA PRO A 183 -16.16 5.09 -15.90
C PRO A 183 -16.94 3.96 -16.57
N GLY A 184 -18.25 3.89 -16.32
CA GLY A 184 -19.13 2.85 -16.87
C GLY A 184 -19.21 1.56 -16.04
N ARG A 185 -18.42 1.41 -14.96
CA ARG A 185 -18.58 0.31 -14.00
C ARG A 185 -19.29 0.78 -12.74
N SER A 186 -20.22 -0.03 -12.23
CA SER A 186 -21.01 0.30 -11.04
C SER A 186 -20.23 0.16 -9.74
N ASN A 187 -19.26 -0.77 -9.69
CA ASN A 187 -18.48 -1.07 -8.52
C ASN A 187 -17.08 -0.44 -8.62
N PRO A 188 -16.52 0.06 -7.50
CA PRO A 188 -15.13 0.49 -7.46
C PRO A 188 -14.18 -0.70 -7.64
N SER A 189 -12.93 -0.38 -7.99
CA SER A 189 -11.82 -1.32 -7.97
C SER A 189 -10.81 -0.94 -6.89
N PHE A 190 -10.09 -1.93 -6.38
CA PHE A 190 -8.91 -1.75 -5.56
C PHE A 190 -7.67 -1.60 -6.47
N LEU A 191 -6.94 -0.50 -6.34
CA LEU A 191 -5.69 -0.30 -7.04
C LEU A 191 -4.53 -0.87 -6.22
N LYS A 192 -3.89 -1.91 -6.74
CA LYS A 192 -2.59 -2.39 -6.25
C LYS A 192 -1.49 -1.75 -7.07
N LEU A 193 -0.78 -0.79 -6.49
CA LEU A 193 0.32 -0.08 -7.15
C LEU A 193 1.45 -1.05 -7.48
N VAL A 194 2.04 -0.86 -8.67
CA VAL A 194 3.20 -1.61 -9.14
C VAL A 194 4.41 -0.69 -9.13
N TYR A 195 5.44 -1.09 -8.40
CA TYR A 195 6.70 -0.33 -8.30
C TYR A 195 7.80 -0.96 -9.16
N THR A 196 8.78 -0.14 -9.57
CA THR A 196 9.96 -0.60 -10.30
C THR A 196 10.70 -1.66 -9.48
N GLY A 197 11.14 -2.74 -10.13
CA GLY A 197 11.84 -3.84 -9.47
C GLY A 197 10.92 -4.91 -8.87
N HIS A 198 9.60 -4.70 -8.84
CA HIS A 198 8.63 -5.69 -8.35
C HIS A 198 8.11 -6.62 -9.47
N THR A 199 8.85 -6.75 -10.58
CA THR A 199 8.40 -7.48 -11.77
C THR A 199 8.03 -8.93 -11.45
N THR A 200 8.81 -9.64 -10.64
CA THR A 200 8.55 -11.06 -10.33
C THR A 200 7.24 -11.27 -9.59
N SER A 201 6.94 -10.49 -8.55
CA SER A 201 5.70 -10.65 -7.78
C SER A 201 4.47 -10.23 -8.58
N VAL A 202 4.58 -9.16 -9.37
CA VAL A 202 3.51 -8.72 -10.27
C VAL A 202 3.19 -9.79 -11.32
N LEU A 203 4.22 -10.44 -11.90
CA LEU A 203 4.02 -11.53 -12.84
C LEU A 203 3.31 -12.73 -12.21
N LYS A 204 3.72 -13.15 -11.01
CA LYS A 204 3.05 -14.23 -10.28
C LYS A 204 1.57 -13.93 -10.05
N GLU A 205 1.28 -12.71 -9.61
CA GLU A 205 -0.08 -12.26 -9.36
C GLU A 205 -0.94 -12.24 -10.64
N LEU A 206 -0.37 -11.76 -11.75
CA LEU A 206 -1.02 -11.81 -13.06
C LEU A 206 -1.28 -13.24 -13.52
N ILE A 207 -0.32 -14.15 -13.35
CA ILE A 207 -0.49 -15.58 -13.67
C ILE A 207 -1.64 -16.17 -12.86
N ALA A 208 -1.66 -15.90 -11.55
CA ALA A 208 -2.71 -16.40 -10.66
C ALA A 208 -4.09 -15.88 -11.09
N TYR A 209 -4.26 -14.57 -11.28
CA TYR A 209 -5.55 -14.03 -11.68
C TYR A 209 -5.98 -14.43 -13.10
N SER A 210 -5.03 -14.65 -14.02
CA SER A 210 -5.32 -15.20 -15.35
C SER A 210 -5.92 -16.60 -15.22
N LYS A 211 -5.32 -17.46 -14.40
CA LYS A 211 -5.87 -18.81 -14.12
C LYS A 211 -7.22 -18.74 -13.40
N ILE A 212 -7.37 -17.86 -12.40
CA ILE A 212 -8.62 -17.65 -11.67
C ILE A 212 -9.75 -17.24 -12.62
N HIS A 213 -9.46 -16.38 -13.60
CA HIS A 213 -10.42 -15.98 -14.61
C HIS A 213 -10.79 -17.16 -15.53
N MET A 214 -9.78 -17.88 -16.04
CA MET A 214 -10.00 -19.02 -16.94
C MET A 214 -10.76 -20.18 -16.28
N ALA A 215 -10.56 -20.40 -14.97
CA ALA A 215 -11.20 -21.47 -14.22
C ALA A 215 -12.71 -21.28 -14.04
N LYS A 216 -13.25 -20.07 -14.27
CA LYS A 216 -14.70 -19.74 -14.12
C LYS A 216 -15.28 -20.24 -12.79
N LEU A 217 -14.52 -20.07 -11.72
CA LEU A 217 -14.89 -20.48 -10.37
C LEU A 217 -16.22 -19.82 -9.96
N ASP A 218 -17.09 -20.58 -9.32
CA ASP A 218 -18.38 -20.08 -8.85
C ASP A 218 -18.23 -19.05 -7.71
N ASN A 219 -19.35 -18.43 -7.33
CA ASN A 219 -19.39 -17.35 -6.34
C ASN A 219 -19.09 -17.82 -4.90
N THR A 220 -18.95 -19.12 -4.65
CA THR A 220 -18.54 -19.64 -3.34
C THR A 220 -17.03 -19.49 -3.11
N VAL A 221 -16.25 -19.36 -4.18
CA VAL A 221 -14.82 -19.07 -4.14
C VAL A 221 -14.60 -17.58 -3.88
N ARG A 222 -14.25 -17.26 -2.63
CA ARG A 222 -14.12 -15.89 -2.14
C ARG A 222 -12.70 -15.39 -2.28
N THR A 223 -12.43 -14.77 -3.43
CA THR A 223 -11.16 -14.10 -3.71
C THR A 223 -11.39 -12.91 -4.63
N CYS A 224 -10.43 -11.98 -4.66
CA CYS A 224 -10.45 -10.88 -5.60
C CYS A 224 -10.30 -11.37 -7.05
N ARG A 225 -10.80 -10.56 -7.99
CA ARG A 225 -10.67 -10.77 -9.43
C ARG A 225 -9.87 -9.64 -10.04
N LEU A 226 -9.08 -9.92 -11.08
CA LEU A 226 -8.41 -8.87 -11.85
C LEU A 226 -9.42 -8.24 -12.82
N ASP A 227 -9.71 -6.98 -12.55
CA ASP A 227 -10.64 -6.14 -13.31
C ASP A 227 -9.98 -5.43 -14.50
N GLY A 228 -8.65 -5.33 -14.49
CA GLY A 228 -7.85 -4.68 -15.52
C GLY A 228 -6.48 -4.23 -15.05
N LEU A 229 -5.78 -3.54 -15.93
CA LEU A 229 -4.42 -3.04 -15.73
C LEU A 229 -4.41 -1.53 -15.94
N VAL A 230 -3.58 -0.82 -15.17
CA VAL A 230 -3.24 0.58 -15.47
C VAL A 230 -1.87 0.61 -16.13
N GLN A 231 -1.79 1.17 -17.34
CA GLN A 231 -0.54 1.30 -18.09
C GLN A 231 -0.29 2.74 -18.54
N ASP A 232 0.98 3.17 -18.50
CA ASP A 232 1.38 4.43 -19.10
C ASP A 232 1.46 4.36 -20.64
N GLY A 233 1.76 5.48 -21.28
CA GLY A 233 1.93 5.56 -22.74
C GLY A 233 3.11 4.75 -23.30
N HIS A 234 3.98 4.22 -22.44
CA HIS A 234 5.15 3.40 -22.79
C HIS A 234 4.91 1.90 -22.54
N GLY A 235 3.76 1.51 -22.01
CA GLY A 235 3.41 0.13 -21.71
C GLY A 235 3.91 -0.37 -20.34
N HIS A 236 4.39 0.53 -19.47
CA HIS A 236 4.72 0.15 -18.09
C HIS A 236 3.43 -0.09 -17.31
N VAL A 237 3.34 -1.25 -16.64
CA VAL A 237 2.21 -1.55 -15.75
C VAL A 237 2.40 -0.78 -14.45
N MET A 238 1.56 0.23 -14.22
CA MET A 238 1.59 1.10 -13.06
C MET A 238 0.72 0.57 -11.91
N GLY A 239 -0.27 -0.27 -12.21
CA GLY A 239 -1.13 -0.87 -11.19
C GLY A 239 -2.01 -1.99 -11.70
N LEU A 240 -2.40 -2.87 -10.78
CA LEU A 240 -3.43 -3.90 -10.99
C LEU A 240 -4.75 -3.38 -10.42
N LEU A 241 -5.83 -3.47 -11.19
CA LEU A 241 -7.17 -3.16 -10.73
C LEU A 241 -7.82 -4.46 -10.29
N LEU A 242 -8.04 -4.61 -8.98
CA LEU A 242 -8.67 -5.78 -8.39
C LEU A 242 -10.12 -5.45 -8.00
N SER A 243 -11.00 -6.44 -7.97
CA SER A 243 -12.36 -6.27 -7.46
C SER A 243 -12.31 -5.73 -6.03
N TYR A 244 -13.01 -4.63 -5.76
CA TYR A 244 -12.99 -4.01 -4.45
C TYR A 244 -13.79 -4.82 -3.43
N ILE A 245 -13.12 -5.33 -2.40
CA ILE A 245 -13.75 -6.00 -1.26
C ILE A 245 -13.91 -4.95 -0.16
N ASN A 246 -15.16 -4.63 0.19
CA ASN A 246 -15.42 -3.76 1.34
C ASN A 246 -15.04 -4.54 2.61
N ARG A 247 -14.34 -3.90 3.54
CA ARG A 247 -13.83 -4.56 4.76
C ARG A 247 -14.43 -3.94 6.01
N LEU A 248 -14.73 -4.75 7.02
CA LEU A 248 -15.24 -4.29 8.33
C LEU A 248 -14.16 -3.64 9.21
N GLY A 249 -12.88 -3.81 8.86
CA GLY A 249 -11.74 -3.33 9.64
C GLY A 249 -10.43 -3.61 8.92
N SER A 250 -9.46 -4.17 9.64
CA SER A 250 -8.18 -4.63 9.09
C SER A 250 -8.29 -6.07 8.55
N THR A 251 -7.16 -6.74 8.37
CA THR A 251 -7.06 -8.15 7.93
C THR A 251 -7.40 -9.08 9.10
N LEU A 252 -7.57 -10.38 8.82
CA LEU A 252 -7.87 -11.40 9.84
C LEU A 252 -6.84 -11.42 10.98
N GLU A 253 -5.60 -11.04 10.72
CA GLU A 253 -4.52 -10.93 11.72
C GLU A 253 -4.84 -9.94 12.84
N CYS A 254 -5.61 -8.89 12.57
CA CYS A 254 -6.00 -7.90 13.57
C CYS A 254 -7.31 -8.26 14.31
N PHE A 255 -7.98 -9.36 13.93
CA PHE A 255 -9.21 -9.76 14.60
C PHE A 255 -8.91 -10.46 15.91
N HIS A 256 -9.37 -9.85 17.02
CA HIS A 256 -9.15 -10.43 18.33
C HIS A 256 -10.00 -11.71 18.52
N PRO A 257 -9.42 -12.79 19.06
CA PRO A 257 -10.09 -14.07 19.30
C PRO A 257 -11.52 -13.94 19.90
N LYS A 258 -11.73 -13.08 20.90
CA LYS A 258 -13.00 -12.79 21.61
C LYS A 258 -14.30 -12.59 20.77
N TYR A 259 -14.26 -12.57 19.44
CA TYR A 259 -15.42 -12.54 18.54
C TYR A 259 -15.82 -13.95 18.06
N ASP A 260 -15.99 -14.87 19.02
CA ASP A 260 -15.93 -16.34 18.92
C ASP A 260 -16.86 -17.03 17.89
N GLY A 261 -18.01 -16.46 17.55
CA GLY A 261 -19.04 -17.19 16.79
C GLY A 261 -18.74 -17.47 15.32
N SER A 262 -17.79 -16.76 14.70
CA SER A 262 -17.56 -16.82 13.24
C SER A 262 -16.23 -17.48 12.84
N ARG A 263 -15.39 -17.86 13.80
CA ARG A 263 -14.03 -18.36 13.49
C ARG A 263 -14.05 -19.65 12.67
N GLN A 264 -14.94 -20.59 13.03
CA GLN A 264 -15.13 -21.82 12.26
C GLN A 264 -15.63 -21.52 10.85
N LYS A 265 -16.62 -20.61 10.71
CA LYS A 265 -17.11 -20.15 9.40
C LYS A 265 -15.98 -19.59 8.54
N TRP A 266 -15.11 -18.75 9.09
CA TRP A 266 -13.98 -18.18 8.35
C TRP A 266 -12.99 -19.26 7.92
N PHE A 267 -12.64 -20.18 8.81
CA PHE A 267 -11.77 -21.30 8.47
C PHE A 267 -12.38 -22.14 7.34
N ASP A 268 -13.67 -22.50 7.42
CA ASP A 268 -14.36 -23.29 6.40
C ASP A 268 -14.37 -22.57 5.04
N GLN A 269 -14.58 -21.25 5.02
CA GLN A 269 -14.55 -20.43 3.80
C GLN A 269 -13.15 -20.36 3.18
N ILE A 270 -12.12 -20.18 4.00
CA ILE A 270 -10.71 -20.15 3.59
C ILE A 270 -10.34 -21.52 3.00
N ALA A 271 -10.61 -22.61 3.72
CA ALA A 271 -10.31 -23.97 3.29
C ALA A 271 -11.05 -24.35 2.00
N HIS A 272 -12.33 -23.98 1.88
CA HIS A 272 -13.13 -24.21 0.66
C HIS A 272 -12.55 -23.45 -0.53
N THR A 273 -12.27 -22.15 -0.36
CA THR A 273 -11.69 -21.31 -1.42
C THR A 273 -10.35 -21.89 -1.87
N LEU A 274 -9.48 -22.25 -0.93
CA LEU A 274 -8.16 -22.80 -1.22
C LEU A 274 -8.23 -24.13 -1.97
N LYS A 275 -9.13 -25.04 -1.54
CA LYS A 275 -9.38 -26.31 -2.23
C LYS A 275 -9.81 -26.10 -3.68
N GLN A 276 -10.70 -25.14 -3.95
CA GLN A 276 -11.16 -24.84 -5.31
C GLN A 276 -10.04 -24.27 -6.19
N LEU A 277 -9.19 -23.40 -5.63
CA LEU A 277 -8.01 -22.87 -6.30
C LEU A 277 -7.02 -24.00 -6.67
N HIS A 278 -6.70 -24.87 -5.70
CA HIS A 278 -5.77 -25.99 -5.89
C HIS A 278 -6.28 -27.01 -6.92
N THR A 279 -7.59 -27.26 -6.98
CA THR A 279 -8.21 -28.13 -8.01
C THR A 279 -7.93 -27.63 -9.44
N HIS A 280 -7.68 -26.33 -9.60
CA HIS A 280 -7.35 -25.68 -10.88
C HIS A 280 -5.85 -25.35 -11.01
N ASN A 281 -5.00 -25.91 -10.14
CA ASN A 281 -3.56 -25.65 -10.10
C ASN A 281 -3.21 -24.15 -9.95
N ILE A 282 -4.00 -23.46 -9.11
CA ILE A 282 -3.82 -22.06 -8.73
C ILE A 282 -3.27 -22.04 -7.31
N ILE A 283 -2.08 -21.47 -7.14
CA ILE A 283 -1.37 -21.38 -5.87
C ILE A 283 -1.64 -20.00 -5.28
N TRP A 284 -1.96 -19.93 -3.99
CA TRP A 284 -2.10 -18.67 -3.25
C TRP A 284 -0.73 -18.05 -2.98
N GLY A 285 0.23 -18.86 -2.51
CA GLY A 285 1.67 -18.56 -2.51
C GLY A 285 2.17 -17.73 -1.34
N ASP A 286 1.27 -17.16 -0.53
CA ASP A 286 1.59 -16.44 0.71
C ASP A 286 0.43 -16.59 1.72
N ALA A 287 0.10 -17.85 2.05
CA ALA A 287 -1.00 -18.19 2.93
C ALA A 287 -0.74 -17.73 4.38
N LYS A 288 -1.46 -16.69 4.82
CA LYS A 288 -1.38 -16.11 6.17
C LYS A 288 -2.63 -15.30 6.52
N ALA A 289 -2.87 -15.10 7.82
CA ALA A 289 -4.03 -14.32 8.30
C ALA A 289 -4.02 -12.86 7.78
N ALA A 290 -2.84 -12.25 7.60
CA ALA A 290 -2.72 -10.91 7.02
C ALA A 290 -3.25 -10.81 5.58
N ASN A 291 -3.32 -11.93 4.85
CA ASN A 291 -3.81 -11.98 3.47
C ASN A 291 -5.28 -12.44 3.39
N VAL A 292 -6.02 -12.37 4.50
CA VAL A 292 -7.46 -12.64 4.55
C VAL A 292 -8.21 -11.39 4.97
N LEU A 293 -9.21 -10.98 4.17
CA LEU A 293 -10.12 -9.88 4.49
C LEU A 293 -11.47 -10.41 4.95
N ILE A 294 -12.08 -9.71 5.92
CA ILE A 294 -13.45 -9.95 6.36
C ILE A 294 -14.35 -8.82 5.86
N ASP A 295 -15.37 -9.17 5.08
CA ASP A 295 -16.34 -8.23 4.53
C ASP A 295 -17.45 -7.85 5.53
N PRO A 296 -18.31 -6.84 5.24
CA PRO A 296 -19.50 -6.49 6.04
C PRO A 296 -20.47 -7.63 6.37
N ASN A 297 -20.47 -8.72 5.61
CA ASN A 297 -21.30 -9.89 5.86
C ASN A 297 -20.60 -10.92 6.77
N GLY A 298 -19.39 -10.61 7.24
CA GLY A 298 -18.57 -11.52 8.02
C GLY A 298 -18.06 -12.69 7.20
N ASP A 299 -17.87 -12.53 5.89
CA ASP A 299 -17.31 -13.53 5.00
C ASP A 299 -15.81 -13.30 4.77
N ALA A 300 -15.04 -14.40 4.77
CA ALA A 300 -13.60 -14.38 4.56
C ALA A 300 -13.22 -14.47 3.08
N TYR A 301 -12.34 -13.57 2.63
CA TYR A 301 -11.81 -13.50 1.27
C TYR A 301 -10.29 -13.64 1.26
N LEU A 302 -9.77 -14.49 0.38
CA LEU A 302 -8.34 -14.61 0.12
C LEU A 302 -7.88 -13.50 -0.83
N ILE A 303 -6.82 -12.79 -0.45
CA ILE A 303 -6.18 -11.75 -1.26
C ILE A 303 -4.68 -12.01 -1.41
N ASP A 304 -4.04 -11.22 -2.27
CA ASP A 304 -2.59 -11.20 -2.50
C ASP A 304 -1.99 -12.51 -3.01
N PHE A 305 -1.94 -12.63 -4.34
CA PHE A 305 -1.34 -13.77 -5.06
C PHE A 305 0.06 -13.43 -5.61
N GLY A 306 0.69 -12.36 -5.10
CA GLY A 306 2.02 -11.93 -5.54
C GLY A 306 3.13 -12.92 -5.17
N GLY A 307 2.87 -13.81 -4.21
CA GLY A 307 3.84 -14.75 -3.69
C GLY A 307 4.94 -14.05 -2.91
N SER A 308 5.13 -14.44 -1.66
CA SER A 308 6.23 -13.94 -0.84
C SER A 308 6.57 -14.96 0.23
N TYR A 309 7.75 -14.82 0.83
CA TYR A 309 8.10 -15.62 2.00
C TYR A 309 7.88 -14.78 3.25
N THR A 310 6.90 -15.20 4.05
CA THR A 310 6.65 -14.63 5.38
C THR A 310 7.18 -15.59 6.45
N LYS A 311 8.23 -15.18 7.18
CA LYS A 311 8.79 -15.96 8.28
C LYS A 311 7.70 -16.26 9.32
N GLY A 312 7.60 -17.51 9.75
CA GLY A 312 6.67 -17.94 10.79
C GLY A 312 5.32 -18.48 10.28
N TRP A 313 4.98 -18.28 9.01
CA TRP A 313 3.73 -18.78 8.43
C TRP A 313 3.89 -20.02 7.56
N VAL A 314 4.94 -20.09 6.74
CA VAL A 314 5.21 -21.23 5.86
C VAL A 314 6.73 -21.46 5.82
N PRO A 315 7.23 -22.71 5.86
CA PRO A 315 8.65 -22.99 5.66
C PRO A 315 9.12 -22.45 4.30
N LYS A 316 10.34 -21.91 4.24
CA LYS A 316 10.84 -21.22 3.04
C LYS A 316 10.90 -22.14 1.82
N GLU A 317 11.23 -23.41 2.06
CA GLU A 317 11.27 -24.49 1.08
C GLU A 317 9.91 -24.85 0.50
N LEU A 318 8.81 -24.50 1.17
CA LEU A 318 7.44 -24.72 0.71
C LEU A 318 6.80 -23.46 0.12
N ALA A 319 7.49 -22.31 0.14
CA ALA A 319 6.96 -21.05 -0.39
C ALA A 319 6.55 -21.19 -1.87
N ASP A 320 5.45 -20.53 -2.26
CA ASP A 320 4.88 -20.60 -3.60
C ASP A 320 4.50 -22.03 -4.08
N THR A 321 4.10 -22.93 -3.17
CA THR A 321 3.62 -24.29 -3.51
C THR A 321 2.26 -24.60 -2.91
N ILE A 322 1.58 -25.63 -3.46
CA ILE A 322 0.35 -26.18 -2.88
C ILE A 322 0.58 -26.67 -1.44
N ASP A 323 1.71 -27.35 -1.19
CA ASP A 323 2.05 -27.83 0.15
C ASP A 323 2.29 -26.67 1.13
N GLY A 324 2.89 -25.57 0.64
CA GLY A 324 3.04 -24.34 1.41
C GLY A 324 1.72 -23.68 1.76
N ASP A 325 0.79 -23.62 0.82
CA ASP A 325 -0.57 -23.14 1.05
C ASP A 325 -1.32 -23.98 2.10
N LEU A 326 -1.20 -25.32 2.02
CA LEU A 326 -1.80 -26.23 3.00
C LEU A 326 -1.16 -26.09 4.38
N HIS A 327 0.15 -25.87 4.45
CA HIS A 327 0.84 -25.58 5.70
C HIS A 327 0.37 -24.25 6.31
N GLY A 328 0.25 -23.20 5.48
CA GLY A 328 -0.29 -21.91 5.90
C GLY A 328 -1.75 -22.00 6.38
N LEU A 329 -2.58 -22.83 5.72
CA LEU A 329 -3.95 -23.10 6.16
C LEU A 329 -4.00 -23.72 7.57
N GLU A 330 -3.10 -24.66 7.87
CA GLU A 330 -3.03 -25.26 9.22
C GLU A 330 -2.58 -24.23 10.26
N ASN A 331 -1.66 -23.33 9.93
CA ASN A 331 -1.30 -22.23 10.84
C ASN A 331 -2.44 -21.23 11.05
N ILE A 332 -3.23 -20.93 10.01
CA ILE A 332 -4.46 -20.14 10.15
C ILE A 332 -5.47 -20.87 11.05
N ARG A 333 -5.59 -22.20 10.92
CA ARG A 333 -6.45 -23.00 11.78
C ARG A 333 -6.09 -22.85 13.25
N ARG A 334 -4.82 -22.99 13.59
CA ARG A 334 -4.32 -22.82 14.97
C ARG A 334 -4.60 -21.40 15.46
N PHE A 335 -4.27 -20.39 14.65
CA PHE A 335 -4.54 -18.99 14.98
C PHE A 335 -6.03 -18.71 15.27
N LEU A 336 -6.93 -19.39 14.57
CA LEU A 336 -8.37 -19.19 14.74
C LEU A 336 -8.99 -20.07 15.83
N LEU A 337 -8.55 -21.31 16.00
CA LEU A 337 -9.32 -22.32 16.75
C LEU A 337 -8.61 -22.82 18.02
N GLU A 338 -7.37 -22.42 18.25
CA GLU A 338 -6.55 -22.79 19.42
C GLU A 338 -6.18 -21.56 20.26
#